data_AF-A0A1F9B6F2-F1
#
_entry.id   AF-A0A1F9B6F2-F1
#
_cell.length_a   1.000
_cell.length_b   1.000
_cell.length_c   1.000
_cell.angle_alpha   90.00
_cell.angle_beta   90.00
_cell.angle_gamma   90.00
#
_symmetry.space_group_name_H-M   'P 1'
#
loop_
_entity.id
_entity.type
_entity.pdbx_description
1 polymer ?
#
loop_
_entity_poly.entity_id
_entity_poly.type
_entity_poly.pdbx_seq_one_letter_code
_entity_poly.pdbx_strand_id
1 'polypeptide(L)'
;MSKVRFKILLLFILLRSGYGWAEVPVPVNPHNYDKKEYCPTCHIIADMPKLNHDTITICVMCHSGNINNHPVSRHPISVKASHKVNIPDWMPLSKEGKFVCYTCHDYHNMTGLSRMLRINYEILCVSCHVNK
;
A
#
# COMPACT_ATOMS: atom_id res chain seq x y z
N MET A 1 -17.79 -45.41 61.00
CA MET A 1 -19.18 -45.50 60.46
C MET A 1 -19.51 -44.21 59.71
N SER A 2 -19.93 -44.36 58.45
CA SER A 2 -20.95 -43.59 57.70
C SER A 2 -20.88 -42.05 57.66
N LYS A 3 -20.42 -41.45 56.55
CA LYS A 3 -21.22 -40.84 55.46
C LYS A 3 -22.15 -39.69 55.88
N VAL A 4 -21.77 -38.45 55.53
CA VAL A 4 -22.71 -37.45 54.98
C VAL A 4 -22.00 -36.67 53.86
N ARG A 5 -22.55 -36.81 52.65
CA ARG A 5 -22.28 -36.05 51.41
C ARG A 5 -22.94 -34.66 51.58
N PHE A 6 -22.60 -33.55 50.92
CA PHE A 6 -22.57 -33.35 49.48
C PHE A 6 -22.51 -31.83 49.24
N LYS A 7 -21.80 -31.40 48.20
CA LYS A 7 -22.07 -30.21 47.37
C LYS A 7 -22.36 -28.88 48.07
N ILE A 8 -21.39 -27.97 48.12
CA ILE A 8 -21.47 -26.58 47.59
C ILE A 8 -20.00 -26.09 47.53
N LEU A 9 -19.26 -26.48 46.50
CA LEU A 9 -17.99 -25.83 46.18
C LEU A 9 -17.65 -26.07 44.71
N LEU A 10 -18.55 -25.69 43.80
CA LEU A 10 -18.26 -25.81 42.35
C LEU A 10 -19.22 -24.97 41.50
N LEU A 11 -19.50 -23.73 41.89
CA LEU A 11 -20.26 -22.82 41.01
C LEU A 11 -19.86 -21.35 41.14
N PHE A 12 -18.56 -21.05 41.13
CA PHE A 12 -18.08 -19.67 40.92
C PHE A 12 -16.78 -19.61 40.08
N ILE A 13 -16.53 -20.58 39.21
CA ILE A 13 -15.37 -20.57 38.28
C ILE A 13 -15.83 -20.80 36.83
N LEU A 14 -16.96 -20.22 36.41
CA LEU A 14 -17.38 -20.27 35.00
C LEU A 14 -17.93 -18.93 34.48
N LEU A 15 -17.43 -17.81 35.01
CA LEU A 15 -17.65 -16.48 34.41
C LEU A 15 -16.36 -15.66 34.39
N ARG A 16 -15.22 -16.30 34.10
CA ARG A 16 -14.05 -15.56 33.62
C ARG A 16 -14.23 -15.29 32.13
N SER A 17 -14.91 -14.18 31.87
CA SER A 17 -14.45 -13.19 30.89
C SER A 17 -14.04 -13.77 29.54
N GLY A 18 -15.01 -14.27 28.78
CA GLY A 18 -14.88 -14.43 27.33
C GLY A 18 -14.86 -13.09 26.60
N TYR A 19 -14.04 -12.13 27.07
CA TYR A 19 -13.57 -11.03 26.23
C TYR A 19 -12.21 -11.46 25.72
N GLY A 20 -12.22 -12.40 24.78
CA GLY A 20 -11.10 -12.54 23.86
C GLY A 20 -11.03 -11.21 23.12
N TRP A 21 -10.02 -10.41 23.43
CA TRP A 21 -9.64 -9.29 22.59
C TRP A 21 -9.30 -9.92 21.24
N ALA A 22 -10.21 -9.84 20.27
CA ALA A 22 -9.89 -10.17 18.90
C ALA A 22 -8.70 -9.27 18.57
N GLU A 23 -7.52 -9.87 18.42
CA GLU A 23 -6.32 -9.16 18.02
C GLU A 23 -6.69 -8.42 16.73
N VAL A 24 -6.71 -7.09 16.78
CA VAL A 24 -6.92 -6.28 15.59
C VAL A 24 -5.82 -6.70 14.62
N PRO A 25 -6.14 -7.26 13.44
CA PRO A 25 -5.13 -7.76 12.53
C PRO A 25 -4.13 -6.63 12.26
N VAL A 26 -2.85 -6.88 12.54
CA VAL A 26 -1.80 -5.91 12.23
C VAL A 26 -1.93 -5.57 10.74
N PRO A 27 -1.98 -4.28 10.35
CA PRO A 27 -2.06 -3.89 8.96
C PRO A 27 -0.92 -4.56 8.18
N VAL A 28 -1.27 -5.50 7.30
CA VAL A 28 -0.29 -6.23 6.49
C VAL A 28 0.22 -5.27 5.44
N ASN A 29 1.55 -5.12 5.34
CA ASN A 29 2.15 -4.34 4.26
C ASN A 29 2.08 -5.18 2.96
N PRO A 30 1.26 -4.78 1.97
CA PRO A 30 1.12 -5.54 0.72
C PRO A 30 2.39 -5.47 -0.15
N HIS A 31 3.33 -4.59 0.19
CA HIS A 31 4.63 -4.45 -0.49
C HIS A 31 5.71 -5.41 0.03
N ASN A 32 5.32 -6.58 0.52
CA ASN A 32 6.24 -7.67 0.83
C ASN A 32 6.24 -8.68 -0.32
N TYR A 33 7.17 -8.51 -1.26
CA TYR A 33 7.24 -9.30 -2.50
C TYR A 33 7.78 -10.72 -2.30
N ASP A 34 8.31 -11.06 -1.12
CA ASP A 34 8.64 -12.45 -0.76
C ASP A 34 7.37 -13.28 -0.50
N LYS A 35 6.24 -12.61 -0.25
CA LYS A 35 4.95 -13.23 0.05
C LYS A 35 4.04 -13.20 -1.17
N LYS A 36 4.11 -14.25 -2.00
CA LYS A 36 3.27 -14.41 -3.20
C LYS A 36 1.77 -14.30 -2.94
N GLU A 37 1.33 -14.61 -1.72
CA GLU A 37 -0.06 -14.46 -1.27
C GLU A 37 -0.55 -13.00 -1.22
N TYR A 38 0.35 -12.00 -1.29
CA TYR A 38 -0.01 -10.57 -1.33
C TYR A 38 -0.11 -10.00 -2.76
N CYS A 39 0.43 -10.69 -3.77
CA CYS A 39 0.26 -10.29 -5.16
C CYS A 39 -1.22 -10.06 -5.59
N PRO A 40 -2.20 -10.88 -5.13
CA PRO A 40 -3.62 -10.68 -5.44
C PRO A 40 -4.22 -9.38 -4.92
N THR A 41 -3.56 -8.71 -3.96
CA THR A 41 -4.00 -7.40 -3.46
C THR A 41 -4.05 -6.37 -4.60
N CYS A 42 -3.15 -6.47 -5.57
CA CYS A 42 -3.09 -5.58 -6.73
C CYS A 42 -3.44 -6.26 -8.05
N HIS A 43 -3.14 -7.56 -8.18
CA HIS A 43 -3.23 -8.29 -9.44
C HIS A 43 -4.40 -9.28 -9.50
N ILE A 44 -4.92 -9.49 -10.71
CA ILE A 44 -5.82 -10.61 -10.99
C ILE A 44 -4.97 -11.87 -11.12
N ILE A 45 -5.10 -12.81 -10.17
CA ILE A 45 -4.26 -14.02 -10.10
C ILE A 45 -4.23 -14.78 -11.42
N ALA A 46 -5.39 -14.98 -12.03
CA ALA A 46 -5.53 -15.76 -13.26
C ALA A 46 -5.00 -15.04 -14.52
N ASP A 47 -4.68 -13.75 -14.43
CA ASP A 47 -4.35 -12.89 -15.59
C ASP A 47 -3.21 -11.92 -15.25
N MET A 48 -2.26 -12.34 -14.40
CA MET A 48 -1.11 -11.51 -14.05
C MET A 48 -0.28 -11.21 -15.31
N PRO A 49 0.11 -9.94 -15.57
CA PRO A 49 0.25 -8.81 -14.64
C PRO A 49 -0.97 -7.86 -14.53
N LYS A 50 -2.15 -8.24 -15.02
CA LYS A 50 -3.32 -7.38 -14.99
C LYS A 50 -3.70 -6.97 -13.56
N LEU A 51 -4.05 -5.69 -13.42
CA LEU A 51 -4.46 -5.08 -12.18
C LEU A 51 -5.97 -5.32 -11.91
N ASN A 52 -6.34 -5.47 -10.64
CA ASN A 52 -7.73 -5.67 -10.21
C ASN A 52 -8.54 -4.36 -10.14
N HIS A 53 -7.87 -3.21 -10.04
CA HIS A 53 -8.43 -1.86 -10.18
C HIS A 53 -7.53 -1.00 -11.07
N ASP A 54 -7.95 0.23 -11.38
CA ASP A 54 -7.08 1.17 -12.09
C ASP A 54 -5.85 1.55 -11.25
N THR A 55 -4.86 2.12 -11.94
CA THR A 55 -3.51 2.34 -11.42
C THR A 55 -3.45 3.32 -10.26
N ILE A 56 -4.48 4.16 -10.09
CA ILE A 56 -4.56 5.10 -8.97
C ILE A 56 -5.32 4.47 -7.83
N THR A 57 -6.47 3.87 -8.12
CA THR A 57 -7.33 3.23 -7.12
C THR A 57 -6.56 2.23 -6.26
N ILE A 58 -5.75 1.36 -6.87
CA ILE A 58 -4.94 0.36 -6.11
C ILE A 58 -4.07 1.02 -5.04
N CYS A 59 -3.41 2.13 -5.39
CA CYS A 59 -2.53 2.82 -4.45
C CYS A 59 -3.33 3.52 -3.35
N VAL A 60 -4.46 4.16 -3.72
CA VAL A 60 -5.20 5.02 -2.78
C VAL A 60 -6.14 4.28 -1.85
N MET A 61 -6.38 2.99 -2.09
CA MET A 61 -7.08 2.11 -1.14
C MET A 61 -6.35 1.99 0.20
N CYS A 62 -5.02 2.18 0.22
CA CYS A 62 -4.21 2.14 1.43
C CYS A 62 -3.46 3.45 1.72
N HIS A 63 -3.04 4.18 0.68
CA HIS A 63 -2.34 5.45 0.81
C HIS A 63 -3.28 6.63 0.57
N SER A 64 -3.19 7.68 1.38
CA SER A 64 -3.90 8.91 1.06
C SER A 64 -3.35 9.48 -0.25
N GLY A 65 -4.20 9.62 -1.27
CA GLY A 65 -3.82 10.12 -2.61
C GLY A 65 -3.32 11.57 -2.64
N ASN A 66 -3.42 12.28 -1.52
CA ASN A 66 -2.84 13.60 -1.29
C ASN A 66 -2.45 13.70 0.20
N ILE A 67 -1.21 14.08 0.49
CA ILE A 67 -0.77 14.37 1.86
C ILE A 67 0.05 15.65 1.83
N ASN A 68 -0.60 16.81 1.90
CA ASN A 68 -0.06 18.14 2.19
C ASN A 68 1.25 18.55 1.46
N ASN A 69 2.38 17.91 1.80
CA ASN A 69 3.72 18.07 1.22
C ASN A 69 4.14 17.02 0.17
N HIS A 70 3.26 16.07 -0.20
CA HIS A 70 3.58 15.11 -1.26
C HIS A 70 3.78 15.86 -2.59
N PRO A 71 4.81 15.57 -3.41
CA PRO A 71 4.98 16.26 -4.68
C PRO A 71 3.74 16.23 -5.56
N VAL A 72 2.91 15.19 -5.48
CA VAL A 72 1.61 15.09 -6.19
C VAL A 72 0.57 16.14 -5.75
N SER A 73 0.62 16.65 -4.52
CA SER A 73 -0.22 17.80 -4.15
C SER A 73 0.16 19.05 -4.97
N ARG A 74 1.42 19.11 -5.41
CA ARG A 74 1.98 20.16 -6.31
C ARG A 74 2.08 19.71 -7.78
N HIS A 75 1.96 18.41 -8.06
CA HIS A 75 2.05 17.78 -9.39
C HIS A 75 0.76 17.00 -9.66
N PRO A 76 -0.11 17.48 -10.54
CA PRO A 76 -1.37 16.79 -10.81
C PRO A 76 -1.14 15.35 -11.31
N ILE A 77 -1.80 14.38 -10.68
CA ILE A 77 -1.99 13.03 -11.22
C ILE A 77 -3.24 12.98 -12.10
N SER A 78 -3.34 11.96 -12.94
CA SER A 78 -4.43 11.80 -13.92
C SER A 78 -4.48 12.87 -15.02
N VAL A 79 -3.47 13.73 -15.10
CA VAL A 79 -3.35 14.72 -16.17
C VAL A 79 -2.21 14.35 -17.12
N LYS A 80 -2.33 14.79 -18.36
CA LYS A 80 -1.28 14.61 -19.36
C LYS A 80 -0.04 15.39 -19.00
N ALA A 81 1.10 14.80 -19.33
CA ALA A 81 2.38 15.47 -19.35
C ALA A 81 2.28 16.86 -20.02
N SER A 82 2.78 17.90 -19.35
CA SER A 82 2.88 19.22 -19.97
C SER A 82 4.07 19.25 -20.94
N HIS A 83 3.89 19.85 -22.11
CA HIS A 83 5.01 20.11 -23.04
C HIS A 83 6.08 21.07 -22.47
N LYS A 84 5.84 21.69 -21.30
CA LYS A 84 6.79 22.58 -20.61
C LYS A 84 7.84 21.84 -19.78
N VAL A 85 7.74 20.51 -19.66
CA VAL A 85 8.71 19.68 -18.95
C VAL A 85 9.26 18.63 -19.89
N ASN A 86 10.53 18.28 -19.72
CA ASN A 86 11.16 17.22 -20.50
C ASN A 86 11.10 15.92 -19.73
N ILE A 87 10.12 15.06 -20.03
CA ILE A 87 9.99 13.78 -19.32
C ILE A 87 11.00 12.79 -19.91
N PRO A 88 11.93 12.23 -19.11
CA PRO A 88 12.87 11.24 -19.61
C PRO A 88 12.17 9.95 -20.04
N ASP A 89 12.72 9.27 -21.05
CA ASP A 89 12.18 8.01 -21.57
C ASP A 89 12.07 6.90 -20.52
N TRP A 90 12.92 6.92 -19.50
CA TRP A 90 12.89 5.95 -18.41
C TRP A 90 11.77 6.19 -17.40
N MET A 91 11.11 7.35 -17.44
CA MET A 91 10.03 7.71 -16.52
C MET A 91 8.67 7.31 -17.13
N PRO A 92 8.02 6.24 -16.62
CA PRO A 92 6.85 5.68 -17.28
C PRO A 92 5.61 6.56 -17.07
N LEU A 93 4.87 6.78 -18.15
CA LEU A 93 3.54 7.39 -18.12
C LEU A 93 2.46 6.31 -18.23
N SER A 94 1.22 6.69 -17.94
CA SER A 94 0.07 5.85 -18.34
C SER A 94 0.02 5.65 -19.85
N LYS A 95 -0.75 4.65 -20.30
CA LYS A 95 -0.98 4.41 -21.74
C LYS A 95 -1.52 5.65 -22.46
N GLU A 96 -2.21 6.53 -21.74
CA GLU A 96 -2.76 7.79 -22.22
C GLU A 96 -1.80 9.00 -22.07
N GLY A 97 -0.55 8.75 -21.67
CA GLY A 97 0.47 9.79 -21.46
C GLY A 97 0.27 10.62 -20.19
N LYS A 98 -0.37 10.06 -19.16
CA LYS A 98 -0.67 10.76 -17.91
C LYS A 98 0.34 10.44 -16.80
N PHE A 99 0.55 11.41 -15.92
CA PHE A 99 1.21 11.18 -14.64
C PHE A 99 0.32 10.34 -13.73
N VAL A 100 0.87 9.27 -13.20
CA VAL A 100 0.21 8.37 -12.24
C VAL A 100 1.20 7.99 -11.13
N CYS A 101 0.73 7.28 -10.10
CA CYS A 101 1.54 6.94 -8.93
C CYS A 101 2.85 6.25 -9.32
N TYR A 102 2.79 5.27 -10.24
CA TYR A 102 3.99 4.56 -10.68
C TYR A 102 4.93 5.39 -11.56
N THR A 103 4.57 6.59 -11.98
CA THR A 103 5.49 7.43 -12.77
C THR A 103 6.71 7.79 -11.93
N CYS A 104 6.50 8.18 -10.68
CA CYS A 104 7.55 8.51 -9.73
C CYS A 104 7.93 7.33 -8.83
N HIS A 105 6.98 6.44 -8.56
CA HIS A 105 7.17 5.32 -7.65
C HIS A 105 7.41 3.99 -8.37
N ASP A 106 8.40 3.24 -7.89
CA ASP A 106 8.63 1.85 -8.21
C ASP A 106 7.84 0.93 -7.25
N TYR A 107 6.61 0.63 -7.64
CA TYR A 107 5.65 -0.15 -6.86
C TYR A 107 6.01 -1.62 -6.66
N HIS A 108 7.16 -2.09 -7.17
CA HIS A 108 7.75 -3.40 -6.83
C HIS A 108 9.03 -3.27 -5.98
N ASN A 109 9.36 -2.06 -5.52
CA ASN A 109 10.50 -1.73 -4.67
C ASN A 109 11.84 -2.31 -5.18
N MET A 110 12.03 -2.38 -6.50
CA MET A 110 13.28 -2.85 -7.12
C MET A 110 14.44 -1.89 -6.84
N THR A 111 14.16 -0.62 -6.57
CA THR A 111 15.17 0.39 -6.23
C THR A 111 15.62 0.36 -4.76
N GLY A 112 14.80 -0.20 -3.86
CA GLY A 112 15.02 -0.15 -2.41
C GLY A 112 14.99 1.26 -1.80
N LEU A 113 14.57 2.28 -2.55
CA LEU A 113 14.56 3.67 -2.08
C LEU A 113 13.36 3.94 -1.18
N SER A 114 13.55 4.89 -0.25
CA SER A 114 12.47 5.34 0.63
C SER A 114 11.24 5.77 -0.16
N ARG A 115 10.06 5.40 0.34
CA ARG A 115 8.77 5.62 -0.33
C ARG A 115 8.71 5.04 -1.75
N MET A 116 9.55 4.04 -2.05
CA MET A 116 9.58 3.36 -3.33
C MET A 116 9.80 4.34 -4.49
N LEU A 117 10.67 5.34 -4.35
CA LEU A 117 10.97 6.22 -5.48
C LEU A 117 11.79 5.48 -6.53
N ARG A 118 11.59 5.82 -7.81
CA ARG A 118 12.39 5.26 -8.92
C ARG A 118 13.86 5.68 -8.88
N ILE A 119 14.11 6.88 -8.38
CA ILE A 119 15.42 7.46 -8.17
C ILE A 119 15.39 8.34 -6.93
N ASN A 120 16.57 8.77 -6.47
CA ASN A 120 16.68 9.68 -5.36
C ASN A 120 15.83 10.96 -5.57
N TYR A 121 15.23 11.47 -4.48
CA TYR A 121 14.24 12.55 -4.51
C TYR A 121 14.77 13.83 -5.17
N GLU A 122 16.01 14.21 -4.86
CA GLU A 122 16.66 15.39 -5.39
C GLU A 122 16.85 15.30 -6.91
N ILE A 123 17.20 14.10 -7.41
CA ILE A 123 17.38 13.84 -8.84
C ILE A 123 16.03 13.75 -9.57
N LEU A 124 14.99 13.24 -8.90
CA LEU A 124 13.65 13.06 -9.48
C LEU A 124 13.06 14.36 -10.02
N CYS A 125 13.21 15.46 -9.30
CA CYS A 125 12.67 16.76 -9.70
C CYS A 125 13.37 17.31 -10.95
N VAL A 126 14.70 17.29 -10.95
CA VAL A 126 15.51 17.84 -12.06
C VAL A 126 15.48 16.96 -13.31
N SER A 127 15.03 15.71 -13.18
CA SER A 127 14.82 14.81 -14.32
C SER A 127 13.80 15.36 -15.32
N CYS A 128 12.77 16.06 -14.84
CA CYS A 128 11.75 16.69 -15.68
C CYS A 128 11.90 18.22 -15.80
N HIS A 129 12.54 18.83 -14.80
CA HIS A 129 12.77 20.27 -14.71
C HIS A 129 14.23 20.64 -14.98
N VAL A 130 14.77 20.14 -16.09
CA VAL A 130 16.08 20.53 -16.59
C VAL A 130 16.05 22.06 -16.80
N ASN A 131 16.84 22.81 -16.03
CA ASN A 131 16.88 24.29 -15.97
C ASN A 131 15.95 25.00 -14.95
N LYS A 132 15.50 24.34 -13.89
CA LYS A 132 14.90 25.01 -12.73
C LYS A 132 15.71 24.86 -11.46
#